data_AF-A0A2M8CNN7-F1
#
_entry.id   AF-A0A2M8CNN7-F1
#
_cell.length_a   1.000
_cell.length_b   1.000
_cell.length_c   1.000
_cell.angle_alpha   90.00
_cell.angle_beta   90.00
_cell.angle_gamma   90.00
#
_symmetry.space_group_name_H-M   'P 1'
#
loop_
_entity.id
_entity.type
_entity.pdbx_description
1 polymer ?
#
loop_
_entity_poly.entity_id
_entity_poly.type
_entity_poly.pdbx_seq_one_letter_code
_entity_poly.pdbx_strand_id
1 'polypeptide(L)'
;RAIKEMVVRGAPAIGAAAAFGLALAGYESRASSAAALLADYQSAAETLKAARPTAVNLAWAMERLLAAASRFAASASAEALRAQMLAEAQKLADEDVEINKRMAAHGAELIADGDTIVHHCNTGALATVDWGTALGVIRTAWEQGKKIHVLVDETRPRLQGARLTAWELEQYGIPYEIISDNMSGHFLWRGDVQKVFFGADRVAANGDVANKIGTYMLALAAHDNGVPVYSVAPTSTIDLTLAHGRLIPIEERDPAEVLNLQLAGERVTPLNAKARNPAFDITPACLLTGIVTENGVAYPWTFSSPVLSPTIIFFLSGAAMAGTTALAWLGTVSRLNFVCSAIVYSVGRLTWKTSDNQFTMPQTRCSLGALITAPMKSRSLSPKYWRFQFGDVGLYVGKVCQIGSIGLGQITLAGSDELV
;
A
#
# COMPACT_ATOMS: atom_id res chain seq x y z
N ARG A 1 -19.08 -8.78 24.34
CA ARG A 1 -18.57 -7.56 25.01
C ARG A 1 -17.11 -7.28 24.67
N ALA A 2 -16.16 -8.17 24.99
CA ALA A 2 -14.73 -7.99 24.74
C ALA A 2 -14.36 -7.55 23.31
N ILE A 3 -15.00 -8.14 22.28
CA ILE A 3 -14.83 -7.75 20.87
C ILE A 3 -15.31 -6.30 20.61
N LYS A 4 -16.48 -5.93 21.16
CA LYS A 4 -17.07 -4.58 21.00
C LYS A 4 -16.24 -3.50 21.68
N GLU A 5 -15.71 -3.81 22.85
CA GLU A 5 -14.86 -2.90 23.66
C GLU A 5 -13.38 -2.94 23.25
N MET A 6 -13.03 -3.73 22.23
CA MET A 6 -11.66 -3.90 21.72
C MET A 6 -10.63 -4.40 22.75
N VAL A 7 -11.09 -5.16 23.76
CA VAL A 7 -10.20 -5.93 24.64
C VAL A 7 -9.49 -7.01 23.82
N VAL A 8 -10.23 -7.66 22.92
CA VAL A 8 -9.67 -8.51 21.85
C VAL A 8 -9.74 -7.70 20.56
N ARG A 9 -8.63 -7.61 19.84
CA ARG A 9 -8.52 -6.86 18.59
C ARG A 9 -7.64 -7.58 17.57
N GLY A 10 -7.69 -7.10 16.33
CA GLY A 10 -7.04 -7.74 15.20
C GLY A 10 -7.95 -8.78 14.56
N ALA A 11 -7.95 -8.82 13.23
CA ALA A 11 -8.99 -9.52 12.49
C ALA A 11 -9.00 -11.03 12.79
N PRO A 12 -7.84 -11.73 12.84
CA PRO A 12 -7.82 -13.15 13.17
C PRO A 12 -8.13 -13.47 14.64
N ALA A 13 -7.59 -12.68 15.59
CA ALA A 13 -7.85 -12.88 17.01
C ALA A 13 -9.33 -12.75 17.36
N ILE A 14 -10.04 -11.80 16.73
CA ILE A 14 -11.49 -11.64 16.92
C ILE A 14 -12.25 -12.85 16.38
N GLY A 15 -11.83 -13.41 15.24
CA GLY A 15 -12.43 -14.63 14.67
C GLY A 15 -12.30 -15.84 15.61
N ALA A 16 -11.10 -16.07 16.14
CA ALA A 16 -10.83 -17.15 17.09
C ALA A 16 -11.59 -16.95 18.42
N ALA A 17 -11.56 -15.75 18.98
CA ALA A 17 -12.30 -15.44 20.21
C ALA A 17 -13.82 -15.63 20.03
N ALA A 18 -14.37 -15.27 18.87
CA ALA A 18 -15.77 -15.53 18.55
C ALA A 18 -16.06 -17.02 18.37
N ALA A 19 -15.16 -17.80 17.76
CA ALA A 19 -15.32 -19.26 17.63
C ALA A 19 -15.38 -19.93 19.01
N PHE A 20 -14.49 -19.57 19.94
CA PHE A 20 -14.57 -20.04 21.32
C PHE A 20 -15.78 -19.50 22.07
N GLY A 21 -16.20 -18.26 21.81
CA GLY A 21 -17.45 -17.71 22.34
C GLY A 21 -18.68 -18.49 21.89
N LEU A 22 -18.69 -18.96 20.65
CA LEU A 22 -19.76 -19.80 20.12
C LEU A 22 -19.73 -21.18 20.79
N ALA A 23 -18.56 -21.82 20.91
CA ALA A 23 -18.41 -23.08 21.62
C ALA A 23 -18.90 -22.99 23.08
N LEU A 24 -18.57 -21.89 23.78
CA LEU A 24 -19.03 -21.60 25.13
C LEU A 24 -20.56 -21.46 25.20
N ALA A 25 -21.20 -20.78 24.24
CA ALA A 25 -22.66 -20.68 24.18
C ALA A 25 -23.32 -22.06 24.09
N GLY A 26 -22.72 -22.99 23.34
CA GLY A 26 -23.20 -24.38 23.29
C GLY A 26 -22.99 -25.16 24.59
N TYR A 27 -21.89 -24.89 25.30
CA TYR A 27 -21.64 -25.46 26.62
C TYR A 27 -22.65 -24.98 27.66
N GLU A 28 -23.02 -23.69 27.62
CA GLU A 28 -24.00 -23.09 28.53
C GLU A 28 -25.46 -23.40 28.13
N SER A 29 -25.70 -23.85 26.90
CA SER A 29 -27.02 -24.22 26.41
C SER A 29 -27.61 -25.42 27.15
N ARG A 30 -28.90 -25.30 27.51
CA ARG A 30 -29.72 -26.37 28.11
C ARG A 30 -30.33 -27.32 27.07
N ALA A 31 -30.01 -27.16 25.79
CA ALA A 31 -30.55 -28.00 24.73
C ALA A 31 -30.15 -29.48 24.91
N SER A 32 -31.13 -30.37 24.84
CA SER A 32 -30.93 -31.83 24.92
C SER A 32 -30.92 -32.53 23.56
N SER A 33 -31.18 -31.80 22.47
CA SER A 33 -31.13 -32.31 21.10
C SER A 33 -30.19 -31.47 20.25
N ALA A 34 -29.57 -32.11 19.24
CA ALA A 34 -28.67 -31.41 18.32
C ALA A 34 -29.38 -30.31 17.53
N ALA A 35 -30.66 -30.49 17.18
CA ALA A 35 -31.46 -29.48 16.49
C ALA A 35 -31.69 -28.23 17.34
N ALA A 36 -32.04 -28.39 18.62
CA ALA A 36 -32.20 -27.25 19.53
C ALA A 36 -30.87 -26.55 19.80
N LEU A 37 -29.79 -27.32 19.97
CA LEU A 37 -28.45 -26.76 20.17
C LEU A 37 -27.95 -26.00 18.93
N LEU A 38 -28.28 -26.46 17.72
CA LEU A 38 -27.98 -25.74 16.49
C LEU A 38 -28.68 -24.38 16.43
N ALA A 39 -29.95 -24.30 16.85
CA ALA A 39 -30.67 -23.03 16.93
C ALA A 39 -30.03 -22.06 17.93
N ASP A 40 -29.56 -22.56 19.08
CA ASP A 40 -28.82 -21.76 20.06
C ASP A 40 -27.51 -21.22 19.48
N TYR A 41 -26.75 -22.04 18.75
CA TYR A 41 -25.55 -21.59 18.03
C TYR A 41 -25.86 -20.50 17.00
N GLN A 42 -26.94 -20.65 16.22
CA GLN A 42 -27.35 -19.62 15.26
C GLN A 42 -27.64 -18.28 15.95
N SER A 43 -28.39 -18.30 17.06
CA SER A 43 -28.69 -17.09 17.85
C SER A 43 -27.42 -16.44 18.43
N ALA A 44 -26.52 -17.25 18.99
CA ALA A 44 -25.25 -16.77 19.53
C ALA A 44 -24.35 -16.17 18.44
N ALA A 45 -24.29 -16.80 17.26
CA ALA A 45 -23.51 -16.30 16.12
C ALA A 45 -24.01 -14.94 15.62
N GLU A 46 -25.33 -14.70 15.57
CA GLU A 46 -25.87 -13.37 15.23
C GLU A 46 -25.42 -12.30 16.25
N THR A 47 -25.45 -12.63 17.53
CA THR A 47 -24.98 -11.74 18.60
C THR A 47 -23.49 -11.44 18.48
N LEU A 48 -22.68 -12.45 18.16
CA LEU A 48 -21.24 -12.31 17.97
C LEU A 48 -20.91 -11.47 16.73
N LYS A 49 -21.54 -11.72 15.58
CA LYS A 49 -21.38 -10.92 14.35
C LYS A 49 -21.74 -9.44 14.57
N ALA A 50 -22.82 -9.18 15.31
CA ALA A 50 -23.26 -7.83 15.63
C ALA A 50 -22.28 -7.05 16.51
N ALA A 51 -21.30 -7.70 17.14
CA ALA A 51 -20.31 -7.01 17.98
C ALA A 51 -19.45 -6.03 17.18
N ARG A 52 -19.08 -6.37 15.94
CA ARG A 52 -18.35 -5.51 14.98
C ARG A 52 -18.73 -5.87 13.53
N PRO A 53 -19.85 -5.34 13.00
CA PRO A 53 -20.43 -5.75 11.71
C PRO A 53 -19.53 -5.54 10.48
N THR A 54 -18.53 -4.66 10.58
CA THR A 54 -17.59 -4.37 9.49
C THR A 54 -16.39 -5.32 9.43
N ALA A 55 -16.20 -6.17 10.46
CA ALA A 55 -15.08 -7.11 10.54
C ALA A 55 -15.38 -8.39 9.73
N VAL A 56 -14.77 -8.52 8.55
CA VAL A 56 -15.00 -9.67 7.64
C VAL A 56 -14.55 -10.98 8.27
N ASN A 57 -13.38 -11.01 8.92
CA ASN A 57 -12.86 -12.24 9.53
C ASN A 57 -13.77 -12.77 10.64
N LEU A 58 -14.51 -11.89 11.33
CA LEU A 58 -15.53 -12.29 12.31
C LEU A 58 -16.72 -12.96 11.63
N ALA A 59 -17.25 -12.35 10.57
CA ALA A 59 -18.34 -12.94 9.79
C ALA A 59 -17.93 -14.28 9.17
N TRP A 60 -16.77 -14.34 8.53
CA TRP A 60 -16.17 -15.55 7.96
C TRP A 60 -16.04 -16.67 9.00
N ALA A 61 -15.50 -16.38 10.19
CA ALA A 61 -15.36 -17.37 11.26
C ALA A 61 -16.72 -17.90 11.71
N MET A 62 -17.72 -17.03 11.88
CA MET A 62 -19.07 -17.44 12.28
C MET A 62 -19.75 -18.28 11.20
N GLU A 63 -19.64 -17.90 9.93
CA GLU A 63 -20.18 -18.67 8.81
C GLU A 63 -19.56 -20.07 8.71
N ARG A 64 -18.24 -20.17 8.84
CA ARG A 64 -17.53 -21.45 8.88
C ARG A 64 -18.02 -22.34 10.03
N LEU A 65 -18.11 -21.78 11.23
CA LEU A 65 -18.51 -22.53 12.42
C LEU A 65 -19.98 -22.97 12.35
N LEU A 66 -20.88 -22.13 11.83
CA LEU A 66 -22.28 -22.50 11.62
C LEU A 66 -22.46 -23.58 10.56
N ALA A 67 -21.66 -23.55 9.49
CA ALA A 67 -21.64 -24.61 8.49
C ALA A 67 -21.16 -25.93 9.09
N ALA A 68 -20.13 -25.90 9.94
CA ALA A 68 -19.65 -27.06 10.69
C ALA A 68 -20.73 -27.59 11.65
N ALA A 69 -21.36 -26.72 12.43
CA ALA A 69 -22.43 -27.07 13.35
C ALA A 69 -23.60 -27.76 12.63
N SER A 70 -24.01 -27.23 11.48
CA SER A 70 -25.10 -27.80 10.66
C SER A 70 -24.76 -29.19 10.15
N ARG A 71 -23.52 -29.41 9.68
CA ARG A 71 -23.03 -30.71 9.25
C ARG A 71 -22.97 -31.72 10.39
N PHE A 72 -22.46 -31.31 11.55
CA PHE A 72 -22.33 -32.15 12.73
C PHE A 72 -23.68 -32.54 13.35
N ALA A 73 -24.62 -31.59 13.41
CA ALA A 73 -25.95 -31.81 13.98
C ALA A 73 -26.76 -32.89 13.26
N ALA A 74 -26.47 -33.17 11.99
CA ALA A 74 -27.18 -34.18 11.19
C ALA A 74 -26.97 -35.62 11.70
N SER A 75 -25.91 -35.89 12.47
CA SER A 75 -25.54 -37.25 12.88
C SER A 75 -25.05 -37.36 14.33
N ALA A 76 -25.23 -36.32 15.15
CA ALA A 76 -24.66 -36.24 16.50
C ALA A 76 -25.75 -36.09 17.58
N SER A 77 -25.44 -36.57 18.80
CA SER A 77 -26.16 -36.12 20.01
C SER A 77 -25.80 -34.67 20.34
N ALA A 78 -26.53 -34.04 21.26
CA ALA A 78 -26.21 -32.69 21.72
C ALA A 78 -24.80 -32.63 22.37
N GLU A 79 -24.41 -33.64 23.14
CA GLU A 79 -23.08 -33.73 23.77
C GLU A 79 -21.97 -33.88 22.73
N ALA A 80 -22.18 -34.76 21.73
CA ALA A 80 -21.22 -34.94 20.64
C ALA A 80 -21.04 -33.65 19.82
N LEU A 81 -22.15 -32.94 19.55
CA LEU A 81 -22.11 -31.65 18.86
C LEU A 81 -21.32 -30.60 19.65
N ARG A 82 -21.50 -30.50 20.98
CA ARG A 82 -20.70 -29.58 21.82
C ARG A 82 -19.20 -29.87 21.72
N ALA A 83 -18.81 -31.13 21.83
CA ALA A 83 -17.40 -31.53 21.74
C ALA A 83 -16.81 -31.21 20.36
N GLN A 84 -17.56 -31.49 19.29
CA GLN A 84 -17.13 -31.21 17.92
C GLN A 84 -17.00 -29.70 17.64
N MET A 85 -17.88 -28.88 18.21
CA MET A 85 -17.81 -27.42 18.06
C MET A 85 -16.64 -26.80 18.82
N LEU A 86 -16.30 -27.33 20.00
CA LEU A 86 -15.07 -26.93 20.70
C LEU A 86 -13.83 -27.31 19.89
N ALA A 87 -13.81 -28.52 19.33
CA ALA A 87 -12.71 -28.98 18.47
C ALA A 87 -12.58 -28.13 17.19
N GLU A 88 -13.69 -27.72 16.56
CA GLU A 88 -13.65 -26.84 15.38
C GLU A 88 -13.16 -25.42 15.74
N ALA A 89 -13.51 -24.89 16.92
CA ALA A 89 -12.99 -23.62 17.40
C ALA A 89 -11.47 -23.68 17.65
N GLN A 90 -10.99 -24.75 18.29
CA GLN A 90 -9.56 -24.99 18.48
C GLN A 90 -8.84 -25.14 17.13
N LYS A 91 -9.41 -25.92 16.21
CA LYS A 91 -8.86 -26.11 14.86
C LYS A 91 -8.71 -24.79 14.11
N LEU A 92 -9.70 -23.90 14.19
CA LEU A 92 -9.62 -22.56 13.60
C LEU A 92 -8.46 -21.75 14.20
N ALA A 93 -8.24 -21.85 15.51
CA ALA A 93 -7.14 -21.16 16.17
C ALA A 93 -5.77 -21.72 15.77
N ASP A 94 -5.64 -23.05 15.72
CA ASP A 94 -4.40 -23.72 15.30
C ASP A 94 -4.06 -23.40 13.84
N GLU A 95 -5.07 -23.38 12.96
CA GLU A 95 -4.89 -23.01 11.56
C GLU A 95 -4.44 -21.55 11.40
N ASP A 96 -4.92 -20.61 12.23
CA ASP A 96 -4.45 -19.22 12.20
C ASP A 96 -2.95 -19.13 12.49
N VAL A 97 -2.46 -19.85 13.51
CA VAL A 97 -1.04 -19.87 13.86
C VAL A 97 -0.20 -20.38 12.69
N GLU A 98 -0.62 -21.48 12.05
CA GLU A 98 0.11 -22.05 10.91
C GLU A 98 0.03 -21.16 9.65
N ILE A 99 -1.10 -20.49 9.42
CA ILE A 99 -1.25 -19.47 8.36
C ILE A 99 -0.27 -18.31 8.60
N ASN A 100 -0.20 -17.79 9.83
CA ASN A 100 0.68 -16.68 10.18
C ASN A 100 2.16 -17.05 10.03
N LYS A 101 2.56 -18.25 10.45
CA LYS A 101 3.95 -18.74 10.25
C LYS A 101 4.30 -18.86 8.77
N ARG A 102 3.40 -19.37 7.91
CA ARG A 102 3.64 -19.46 6.45
C ARG A 102 3.75 -18.08 5.80
N MET A 103 2.84 -17.16 6.12
CA MET A 103 2.94 -15.76 5.67
C MET A 103 4.28 -15.15 6.09
N ALA A 104 4.66 -15.36 7.34
CA ALA A 104 5.88 -14.82 7.90
C ALA A 104 7.14 -15.37 7.21
N ALA A 105 7.18 -16.66 6.92
CA ALA A 105 8.26 -17.29 6.14
C ALA A 105 8.36 -16.67 4.75
N HIS A 106 7.25 -16.52 4.02
CA HIS A 106 7.26 -15.91 2.69
C HIS A 106 7.68 -14.44 2.70
N GLY A 107 7.20 -13.65 3.67
CA GLY A 107 7.54 -12.25 3.77
C GLY A 107 8.96 -12.00 4.28
N ALA A 108 9.50 -12.88 5.13
CA ALA A 108 10.86 -12.74 5.65
C ALA A 108 11.91 -12.80 4.53
N GLU A 109 11.67 -13.56 3.47
CA GLU A 109 12.53 -13.61 2.27
C GLU A 109 12.63 -12.25 1.53
N LEU A 110 11.68 -11.34 1.76
CA LEU A 110 11.69 -9.98 1.19
C LEU A 110 12.53 -8.99 2.00
N ILE A 111 12.96 -9.36 3.20
CA ILE A 111 13.78 -8.56 4.11
C ILE A 111 15.24 -8.97 3.94
N ALA A 112 16.11 -7.99 3.69
CA ALA A 112 17.56 -8.20 3.63
C ALA A 112 18.21 -7.95 4.99
N ASP A 113 19.41 -8.52 5.18
CA ASP A 113 20.25 -8.17 6.32
C ASP A 113 20.64 -6.69 6.25
N GLY A 114 20.53 -5.96 7.36
CA GLY A 114 20.77 -4.52 7.44
C GLY A 114 19.56 -3.63 7.13
N ASP A 115 18.41 -4.18 6.73
CA ASP A 115 17.22 -3.39 6.41
C ASP A 115 16.69 -2.65 7.65
N THR A 116 16.44 -1.34 7.48
CA THR A 116 15.53 -0.58 8.33
C THR A 116 14.12 -0.64 7.76
N ILE A 117 13.15 -0.98 8.61
CA ILE A 117 11.76 -1.25 8.22
C ILE A 117 10.84 -0.26 8.92
N VAL A 118 9.91 0.36 8.19
CA VAL A 118 8.77 1.05 8.81
C VAL A 118 7.61 0.08 8.97
N HIS A 119 7.06 0.02 10.17
CA HIS A 119 5.85 -0.73 10.51
C HIS A 119 4.74 0.20 11.02
N HIS A 120 3.51 -0.07 10.61
CA HIS A 120 2.34 0.74 10.96
C HIS A 120 1.25 -0.08 11.66
N CYS A 121 0.63 0.49 12.70
CA CYS A 121 -0.35 -0.15 13.58
C CYS A 121 0.26 -1.31 14.41
N ASN A 122 -0.53 -2.36 14.64
CA ASN A 122 -0.12 -3.55 15.38
C ASN A 122 -0.68 -4.79 14.69
N THR A 123 0.23 -5.68 14.31
CA THR A 123 -0.04 -6.88 13.50
C THR A 123 0.81 -8.06 14.00
N GLY A 124 1.12 -8.07 15.30
CA GLY A 124 1.86 -9.15 15.97
C GLY A 124 0.93 -10.22 16.51
N ALA A 125 1.46 -11.02 17.43
CA ALA A 125 0.72 -12.03 18.18
C ALA A 125 -0.44 -11.41 18.97
N LEU A 126 -0.36 -10.12 19.36
CA LEU A 126 -1.47 -9.42 20.01
C LEU A 126 -2.66 -9.09 19.09
N ALA A 127 -2.50 -9.25 17.78
CA ALA A 127 -3.54 -8.99 16.77
C ALA A 127 -4.04 -10.28 16.08
N THR A 128 -3.40 -11.42 16.33
CA THR A 128 -3.75 -12.73 15.78
C THR A 128 -3.89 -13.75 16.91
N VAL A 129 -4.04 -15.05 16.62
CA VAL A 129 -3.96 -16.07 17.67
C VAL A 129 -2.54 -16.15 18.22
N ASP A 130 -1.56 -16.19 17.32
CA ASP A 130 -0.13 -16.09 17.63
C ASP A 130 0.65 -15.66 16.37
N TRP A 131 1.94 -15.39 16.55
CA TRP A 131 2.95 -15.04 15.55
C TRP A 131 2.79 -13.66 14.91
N GLY A 132 1.60 -13.37 14.39
CA GLY A 132 1.28 -12.12 13.69
C GLY A 132 1.48 -12.20 12.18
N THR A 133 1.06 -11.13 11.49
CA THR A 133 1.20 -10.99 10.03
C THR A 133 2.45 -10.20 9.67
N ALA A 134 2.37 -8.88 9.49
CA ALA A 134 3.52 -8.05 9.11
C ALA A 134 4.59 -7.99 10.21
N LEU A 135 4.19 -8.03 11.48
CA LEU A 135 5.15 -8.11 12.59
C LEU A 135 5.70 -9.54 12.74
N GLY A 136 4.91 -10.56 12.37
CA GLY A 136 5.38 -11.94 12.27
C GLY A 136 6.46 -12.12 11.21
N VAL A 137 6.33 -11.45 10.05
CA VAL A 137 7.37 -11.36 9.02
C VAL A 137 8.66 -10.76 9.59
N ILE A 138 8.57 -9.61 10.27
CA ILE A 138 9.72 -8.93 10.91
C ILE A 138 10.37 -9.84 11.96
N ARG A 139 9.55 -10.45 12.82
CA ARG A 139 10.00 -11.42 13.84
C ARG A 139 10.73 -12.61 13.21
N THR A 140 10.18 -13.18 12.14
CA THR A 140 10.77 -14.33 11.45
C THR A 140 12.11 -13.96 10.81
N ALA A 141 12.22 -12.78 10.18
CA ALA A 141 13.48 -12.27 9.65
C ALA A 141 14.56 -12.11 10.75
N TRP A 142 14.16 -11.63 11.93
CA TRP A 142 15.05 -11.54 13.09
C TRP A 142 15.49 -12.90 13.61
N GLU A 143 14.56 -13.85 13.76
CA GLU A 143 14.85 -15.23 14.19
C GLU A 143 15.74 -15.99 13.18
N GLN A 144 15.66 -15.64 11.88
CA GLN A 144 16.60 -16.10 10.84
C GLN A 144 18.00 -15.48 10.96
N GLY A 145 18.23 -14.56 11.90
CA GLY A 145 19.53 -13.97 12.20
C GLY A 145 19.81 -12.64 11.50
N LYS A 146 18.88 -12.11 10.70
CA LYS A 146 19.04 -10.82 10.00
C LYS A 146 19.11 -9.67 11.00
N LYS A 147 20.08 -8.78 10.83
CA LYS A 147 20.27 -7.56 11.61
C LYS A 147 19.37 -6.48 11.02
N ILE A 148 18.20 -6.32 11.61
CA ILE A 148 17.19 -5.34 11.17
C ILE A 148 16.93 -4.32 12.26
N HIS A 149 16.39 -3.18 11.85
CA HIS A 149 15.91 -2.12 12.75
C HIS A 149 14.50 -1.70 12.36
N VAL A 150 13.64 -1.42 13.33
CA VAL A 150 12.22 -1.09 13.07
C VAL A 150 11.88 0.32 13.51
N LEU A 151 11.43 1.15 12.57
CA LEU A 151 10.74 2.39 12.88
C LEU A 151 9.25 2.12 13.04
N VAL A 152 8.71 2.40 14.22
CA VAL A 152 7.32 2.11 14.58
C VAL A 152 6.53 3.40 14.57
N ASP A 153 5.61 3.53 13.61
CA ASP A 153 4.61 4.61 13.64
C ASP A 153 3.76 4.48 14.91
N GLU A 154 3.63 5.54 15.70
CA GLU A 154 2.87 5.49 16.96
C GLU A 154 1.42 5.04 16.76
N THR A 155 0.84 5.35 15.59
CA THR A 155 -0.49 5.01 15.09
C THR A 155 -1.61 5.73 15.84
N ARG A 156 -1.75 7.04 15.66
CA ARG A 156 -2.87 7.80 16.24
C ARG A 156 -4.22 7.38 15.64
N PRO A 157 -5.33 7.57 16.39
CA PRO A 157 -5.39 8.12 17.74
C PRO A 157 -5.20 7.08 18.86
N ARG A 158 -5.28 5.78 18.57
CA ARG A 158 -5.32 4.72 19.59
C ARG A 158 -3.93 4.21 20.02
N LEU A 159 -2.88 4.67 19.34
CA LEU A 159 -1.48 4.45 19.66
C LEU A 159 -1.08 2.96 19.61
N GLN A 160 -1.56 2.23 18.60
CA GLN A 160 -1.30 0.80 18.50
C GLN A 160 0.19 0.48 18.32
N GLY A 161 0.88 1.23 17.48
CA GLY A 161 2.31 1.01 17.29
C GLY A 161 3.09 1.30 18.57
N ALA A 162 2.86 2.48 19.16
CA ALA A 162 3.58 2.90 20.37
C ALA A 162 3.28 2.02 21.60
N ARG A 163 2.06 1.52 21.76
CA ARG A 163 1.66 0.76 22.95
C ARG A 163 1.90 -0.75 22.82
N LEU A 164 1.81 -1.29 21.61
CA LEU A 164 1.60 -2.73 21.42
C LEU A 164 2.67 -3.32 20.52
N THR A 165 2.91 -2.72 19.35
CA THR A 165 4.03 -3.15 18.48
C THR A 165 5.37 -2.94 19.16
N ALA A 166 5.60 -1.76 19.74
CA ALA A 166 6.81 -1.48 20.51
C ALA A 166 6.98 -2.47 21.67
N TRP A 167 5.90 -2.80 22.38
CA TRP A 167 5.94 -3.77 23.47
C TRP A 167 6.33 -5.17 22.96
N GLU A 168 5.75 -5.64 21.84
CA GLU A 168 6.09 -6.94 21.24
C GLU A 168 7.54 -6.98 20.74
N LEU A 169 8.01 -5.91 20.07
CA LEU A 169 9.40 -5.81 19.60
C LEU A 169 10.40 -5.86 20.77
N GLU A 170 10.10 -5.18 21.88
CA GLU A 170 10.88 -5.25 23.11
C GLU A 170 10.94 -6.69 23.64
N GLN A 171 9.80 -7.40 23.68
CA GLN A 171 9.77 -8.81 24.13
C GLN A 171 10.59 -9.73 23.22
N TYR A 172 10.67 -9.43 21.92
CA TYR A 172 11.44 -10.21 20.95
C TYR A 172 12.92 -9.81 20.88
N GLY A 173 13.32 -8.74 21.57
CA GLY A 173 14.68 -8.19 21.52
C GLY A 173 15.05 -7.61 20.15
N ILE A 174 14.05 -7.15 19.38
CA ILE A 174 14.25 -6.56 18.04
C ILE A 174 14.49 -5.05 18.21
N PRO A 175 15.60 -4.48 17.70
CA PRO A 175 15.87 -3.05 17.79
C PRO A 175 14.77 -2.21 17.14
N TYR A 176 14.27 -1.20 17.86
CA TYR A 176 13.20 -0.34 17.37
C TYR A 176 13.27 1.09 17.91
N GLU A 177 12.64 2.01 17.18
CA GLU A 177 12.39 3.39 17.60
C GLU A 177 10.94 3.77 17.29
N ILE A 178 10.25 4.38 18.25
CA ILE A 178 8.89 4.91 18.04
C ILE A 178 9.01 6.30 17.40
N ILE A 179 8.23 6.52 16.35
CA ILE A 179 8.13 7.80 15.65
C ILE A 179 6.67 8.24 15.58
N SER A 180 6.39 9.54 15.52
CA SER A 180 5.02 9.99 15.22
C SER A 180 4.71 9.71 13.76
N ASP A 181 3.43 9.46 13.44
CA ASP A 181 3.00 8.96 12.12
C ASP A 181 3.51 9.79 10.93
N ASN A 182 3.61 11.11 11.11
CA ASN A 182 4.08 12.04 10.07
C ASN A 182 5.61 12.05 9.86
N MET A 183 6.39 11.46 10.77
CA MET A 183 7.85 11.40 10.66
C MET A 183 8.31 10.31 9.70
N SER A 184 7.48 9.29 9.43
CA SER A 184 7.79 8.24 8.45
C SER A 184 8.23 8.79 7.10
N GLY A 185 7.54 9.82 6.60
CA GLY A 185 7.90 10.48 5.34
C GLY A 185 9.30 11.11 5.35
N HIS A 186 9.78 11.59 6.50
CA HIS A 186 11.13 12.14 6.62
C HIS A 186 12.20 11.06 6.48
N PHE A 187 12.05 9.93 7.19
CA PHE A 187 13.01 8.82 7.14
C PHE A 187 13.02 8.12 5.78
N LEU A 188 11.86 8.02 5.13
CA LEU A 188 11.76 7.55 3.74
C LEU A 188 12.52 8.48 2.79
N TRP A 189 12.33 9.80 2.90
CA TRP A 189 12.99 10.78 2.04
C TRP A 189 14.51 10.85 2.21
N ARG A 190 15.01 10.65 3.44
CA ARG A 190 16.46 10.57 3.69
C ARG A 190 17.10 9.30 3.15
N GLY A 191 16.31 8.30 2.76
CA GLY A 191 16.80 6.99 2.33
C GLY A 191 17.21 6.08 3.48
N ASP A 192 16.79 6.38 4.71
CA ASP A 192 17.13 5.58 5.89
C ASP A 192 16.37 4.26 5.94
N VAL A 193 15.21 4.19 5.27
CA VAL A 193 14.27 3.05 5.30
C VAL A 193 14.35 2.28 4.00
N GLN A 194 14.46 0.95 4.09
CA GLN A 194 14.56 0.06 2.92
C GLN A 194 13.27 -0.66 2.61
N LYS A 195 12.35 -0.83 3.58
CA LYS A 195 11.07 -1.52 3.38
C LYS A 195 9.96 -0.94 4.25
N VAL A 196 8.74 -1.06 3.76
CA VAL A 196 7.52 -0.82 4.53
C VAL A 196 6.71 -2.11 4.62
N PHE A 197 6.30 -2.48 5.83
CA PHE A 197 5.42 -3.62 6.08
C PHE A 197 4.25 -3.22 6.97
N PHE A 198 3.03 -3.57 6.56
CA PHE A 198 1.82 -3.38 7.36
C PHE A 198 0.79 -4.50 7.09
N GLY A 199 -0.28 -4.54 7.89
CA GLY A 199 -1.31 -5.58 7.79
C GLY A 199 -2.41 -5.29 6.75
N ALA A 200 -3.57 -5.89 6.93
CA ALA A 200 -4.81 -5.46 6.29
C ALA A 200 -6.00 -5.81 7.17
N ASP A 201 -7.02 -4.96 7.15
CA ASP A 201 -8.34 -5.28 7.70
C ASP A 201 -9.26 -5.87 6.61
N ARG A 202 -9.06 -5.48 5.35
CA ARG A 202 -9.76 -6.05 4.18
C ARG A 202 -8.98 -5.77 2.90
N VAL A 203 -8.95 -6.72 1.97
CA VAL A 203 -8.37 -6.54 0.63
C VAL A 203 -9.45 -6.76 -0.42
N ALA A 204 -9.66 -5.80 -1.32
CA ALA A 204 -10.62 -5.95 -2.42
C ALA A 204 -10.05 -6.79 -3.57
N ALA A 205 -10.90 -7.23 -4.51
CA ALA A 205 -10.51 -8.08 -5.62
C ALA A 205 -9.41 -7.50 -6.54
N ASN A 206 -9.34 -6.16 -6.66
CA ASN A 206 -8.28 -5.48 -7.42
C ASN A 206 -6.96 -5.30 -6.65
N GLY A 207 -6.89 -5.77 -5.40
CA GLY A 207 -5.72 -5.62 -4.53
C GLY A 207 -5.69 -4.33 -3.71
N ASP A 208 -6.71 -3.48 -3.77
CA ASP A 208 -6.79 -2.32 -2.87
C ASP A 208 -6.93 -2.79 -1.42
N VAL A 209 -6.11 -2.22 -0.53
CA VAL A 209 -6.04 -2.63 0.86
C VAL A 209 -6.69 -1.58 1.75
N ALA A 210 -7.69 -1.97 2.53
CA ALA A 210 -8.14 -1.22 3.68
C ALA A 210 -7.30 -1.61 4.90
N ASN A 211 -6.64 -0.63 5.52
CA ASN A 211 -5.86 -0.83 6.74
C ASN A 211 -5.97 0.40 7.66
N LYS A 212 -5.36 0.34 8.84
CA LYS A 212 -5.36 1.42 9.83
C LYS A 212 -5.04 2.78 9.21
N ILE A 213 -5.82 3.80 9.59
CA ILE A 213 -5.65 5.18 9.15
C ILE A 213 -4.18 5.63 9.30
N GLY A 214 -3.61 6.19 8.23
CA GLY A 214 -2.19 6.51 8.11
C GLY A 214 -1.47 5.64 7.08
N THR A 215 -1.97 4.42 6.81
CA THR A 215 -1.35 3.47 5.88
C THR A 215 -1.24 4.03 4.46
N TYR A 216 -2.30 4.67 3.96
CA TYR A 216 -2.28 5.27 2.62
C TYR A 216 -1.20 6.34 2.48
N MET A 217 -1.04 7.21 3.49
CA MET A 217 -0.02 8.27 3.49
C MET A 217 1.40 7.70 3.54
N LEU A 218 1.60 6.66 4.34
CA LEU A 218 2.87 5.92 4.39
C LEU A 218 3.21 5.29 3.03
N ALA A 219 2.24 4.62 2.40
CA ALA A 219 2.43 3.99 1.09
C ALA A 219 2.71 5.03 -0.02
N LEU A 220 2.05 6.19 0.02
CA LEU A 220 2.35 7.30 -0.89
C LEU A 220 3.78 7.80 -0.75
N ALA A 221 4.23 8.05 0.49
CA ALA A 221 5.58 8.52 0.75
C ALA A 221 6.63 7.48 0.33
N ALA A 222 6.38 6.20 0.59
CA ALA A 222 7.28 5.12 0.20
C ALA A 222 7.36 4.98 -1.33
N HIS A 223 6.22 5.02 -2.02
CA HIS A 223 6.17 4.99 -3.48
C HIS A 223 6.93 6.15 -4.13
N ASP A 224 6.76 7.38 -3.63
CA ASP A 224 7.47 8.57 -4.16
C ASP A 224 9.00 8.46 -4.00
N ASN A 225 9.47 7.77 -2.95
CA ASN A 225 10.88 7.55 -2.67
C ASN A 225 11.41 6.19 -3.18
N GLY A 226 10.63 5.44 -3.94
CA GLY A 226 11.04 4.14 -4.51
C GLY A 226 11.29 3.04 -3.47
N VAL A 227 10.72 3.16 -2.27
CA VAL A 227 10.85 2.17 -1.19
C VAL A 227 9.76 1.10 -1.33
N PRO A 228 10.10 -0.21 -1.37
CA PRO A 228 9.12 -1.26 -1.50
C PRO A 228 8.12 -1.34 -0.32
N VAL A 229 6.85 -1.56 -0.66
CA VAL A 229 5.72 -1.58 0.28
C VAL A 229 5.00 -2.92 0.21
N TYR A 230 4.84 -3.58 1.35
CA TYR A 230 4.17 -4.86 1.44
C TYR A 230 3.03 -4.84 2.46
N SER A 231 1.86 -5.27 2.01
CA SER A 231 0.76 -5.65 2.92
C SER A 231 0.87 -7.15 3.22
N VAL A 232 0.69 -7.56 4.47
CA VAL A 232 0.72 -8.97 4.89
C VAL A 232 -0.64 -9.34 5.47
N ALA A 233 -1.35 -10.20 4.76
CA ALA A 233 -2.73 -10.53 5.09
C ALA A 233 -3.08 -11.96 4.67
N PRO A 234 -3.81 -12.72 5.50
CA PRO A 234 -4.23 -14.07 5.14
C PRO A 234 -5.29 -14.02 4.02
N THR A 235 -5.46 -15.11 3.27
CA THR A 235 -6.50 -15.15 2.23
C THR A 235 -7.91 -14.92 2.77
N SER A 236 -8.17 -15.22 4.04
CA SER A 236 -9.45 -14.93 4.71
C SER A 236 -9.76 -13.44 4.86
N THR A 237 -8.77 -12.55 4.70
CA THR A 237 -8.93 -11.09 4.69
C THR A 237 -9.22 -10.56 3.27
N ILE A 238 -9.11 -11.39 2.23
CA ILE A 238 -9.39 -11.02 0.85
C ILE A 238 -10.89 -11.19 0.56
N ASP A 239 -11.55 -10.08 0.24
CA ASP A 239 -12.96 -9.99 -0.08
C ASP A 239 -13.14 -9.86 -1.60
N LEU A 240 -13.26 -11.02 -2.28
CA LEU A 240 -13.46 -11.08 -3.72
C LEU A 240 -14.85 -10.60 -4.17
N THR A 241 -15.76 -10.32 -3.23
CA THR A 241 -17.10 -9.78 -3.56
C THR A 241 -17.05 -8.28 -3.87
N LEU A 242 -16.00 -7.58 -3.42
CA LEU A 242 -15.79 -6.17 -3.66
C LEU A 242 -14.79 -5.95 -4.80
N ALA A 243 -15.24 -5.31 -5.88
CA ALA A 243 -14.42 -5.07 -7.06
C ALA A 243 -13.21 -4.15 -6.80
N HIS A 244 -13.33 -3.17 -5.91
CA HIS A 244 -12.26 -2.22 -5.58
C HIS A 244 -12.43 -1.59 -4.20
N GLY A 245 -11.36 -0.98 -3.68
CA GLY A 245 -11.29 -0.47 -2.30
C GLY A 245 -12.30 0.63 -1.98
N ARG A 246 -12.76 1.41 -2.96
CA ARG A 246 -13.81 2.44 -2.74
C ARG A 246 -15.17 1.86 -2.32
N LEU A 247 -15.40 0.56 -2.49
CA LEU A 247 -16.62 -0.10 -2.02
C LEU A 247 -16.53 -0.54 -0.56
N ILE A 248 -15.34 -0.46 0.05
CA ILE A 248 -15.14 -0.83 1.44
C ILE A 248 -15.69 0.30 2.33
N PRO A 249 -16.68 0.04 3.19
CA PRO A 249 -17.19 1.05 4.11
C PRO A 249 -16.14 1.37 5.18
N ILE A 250 -15.82 2.66 5.34
CA ILE A 250 -14.86 3.12 6.36
C ILE A 250 -15.59 3.38 7.67
N GLU A 251 -15.14 2.69 8.73
CA GLU A 251 -15.62 2.92 10.09
C GLU A 251 -15.19 4.32 10.57
N GLU A 252 -16.13 5.21 10.87
CA GLU A 252 -15.88 6.43 11.65
C GLU A 252 -16.17 6.16 13.13
N ARG A 253 -15.18 6.44 13.98
CA ARG A 253 -15.24 6.21 15.43
C ARG A 253 -15.55 7.49 16.20
N ASP A 254 -15.77 7.31 17.50
CA ASP A 254 -16.00 8.42 18.42
C ASP A 254 -14.88 9.48 18.30
N PRO A 255 -15.20 10.75 18.00
CA PRO A 255 -14.26 11.86 18.00
C PRO A 255 -13.48 12.02 19.31
N ALA A 256 -13.99 11.51 20.43
CA ALA A 256 -13.33 11.53 21.73
C ALA A 256 -11.94 10.86 21.72
N GLU A 257 -11.69 9.85 20.86
CA GLU A 257 -10.35 9.23 20.75
C GLU A 257 -9.27 10.23 20.30
N VAL A 258 -9.67 11.20 19.47
CA VAL A 258 -8.79 12.27 18.98
C VAL A 258 -8.72 13.39 20.03
N LEU A 259 -9.88 13.78 20.56
CA LEU A 259 -10.08 14.98 21.38
C LEU A 259 -9.67 14.83 22.86
N ASN A 260 -9.62 13.61 23.40
CA ASN A 260 -9.28 13.35 24.81
C ASN A 260 -7.78 13.13 25.03
N LEU A 261 -6.93 13.45 24.05
CA LEU A 261 -5.49 13.46 24.26
C LEU A 261 -5.16 14.49 25.35
N GLN A 262 -4.40 14.05 26.35
CA GLN A 262 -3.93 14.90 27.45
C GLN A 262 -2.41 14.97 27.48
N LEU A 263 -1.87 16.15 27.78
CA LEU A 263 -0.47 16.41 28.03
C LEU A 263 -0.34 17.00 29.42
N ALA A 264 0.47 16.38 30.28
CA ALA A 264 0.61 16.76 31.70
C ALA A 264 -0.73 16.89 32.46
N GLY A 265 -1.69 16.02 32.15
CA GLY A 265 -3.04 16.02 32.76
C GLY A 265 -4.04 17.00 32.14
N GLU A 266 -3.60 17.84 31.20
CA GLU A 266 -4.43 18.86 30.56
C GLU A 266 -4.82 18.46 29.13
N ARG A 267 -6.04 18.81 28.71
CA ARG A 267 -6.52 18.50 27.35
C ARG A 267 -5.68 19.27 26.31
N VAL A 268 -5.21 18.58 25.29
CA VAL A 268 -4.39 19.18 24.21
C VAL A 268 -5.25 20.01 23.24
N THR A 269 -6.53 19.65 23.07
CA THR A 269 -7.45 20.32 22.14
C THR A 269 -8.36 21.34 22.83
N PRO A 270 -8.81 22.41 22.14
CA PRO A 270 -9.80 23.35 22.67
C PRO A 270 -11.09 22.68 23.15
N LEU A 271 -11.75 23.28 24.16
CA LEU A 271 -12.96 22.71 24.78
C LEU A 271 -14.05 22.34 23.75
N ASN A 272 -14.29 23.23 22.79
CA ASN A 272 -15.36 23.13 21.78
C ASN A 272 -14.87 22.56 20.43
N ALA A 273 -13.67 21.97 20.38
CA ALA A 273 -13.14 21.38 19.16
C ALA A 273 -14.01 20.20 18.70
N LYS A 274 -14.14 20.05 17.38
CA LYS A 274 -14.75 18.89 16.73
C LYS A 274 -13.65 18.08 16.04
N ALA A 275 -13.80 16.77 15.97
CA ALA A 275 -12.90 15.90 15.23
C ALA A 275 -13.67 14.97 14.28
N ARG A 276 -13.01 14.58 13.20
CA ARG A 276 -13.36 13.42 12.38
C ARG A 276 -12.38 12.31 12.73
N ASN A 277 -12.86 11.08 12.77
CA ASN A 277 -12.04 9.95 13.22
C ASN A 277 -12.30 8.70 12.35
N PRO A 278 -11.94 8.73 11.05
CA PRO A 278 -11.92 7.51 10.24
C PRO A 278 -10.89 6.54 10.83
N ALA A 279 -11.30 5.31 11.11
CA ALA A 279 -10.42 4.30 11.70
C ALA A 279 -9.49 3.63 10.69
N PHE A 280 -9.80 3.75 9.39
CA PHE A 280 -9.11 3.09 8.28
C PHE A 280 -9.03 4.03 7.08
N ASP A 281 -8.06 3.78 6.21
CA ASP A 281 -7.99 4.34 4.85
C ASP A 281 -7.79 3.23 3.82
N ILE A 282 -7.89 3.60 2.54
CA ILE A 282 -7.68 2.70 1.40
C ILE A 282 -6.34 3.02 0.76
N THR A 283 -5.45 2.03 0.73
CA THR A 283 -4.21 2.06 -0.04
C THR A 283 -4.45 1.39 -1.39
N PRO A 284 -4.41 2.15 -2.51
CA PRO A 284 -4.56 1.57 -3.84
C PRO A 284 -3.47 0.54 -4.16
N ALA A 285 -3.83 -0.52 -4.87
CA ALA A 285 -2.91 -1.60 -5.22
C ALA A 285 -1.65 -1.12 -5.97
N CYS A 286 -1.74 -0.01 -6.72
CA CYS A 286 -0.61 0.57 -7.44
C CYS A 286 0.48 1.17 -6.56
N LEU A 287 0.20 1.40 -5.26
CA LEU A 287 1.20 1.85 -4.29
C LEU A 287 1.90 0.68 -3.58
N LEU A 288 1.44 -0.55 -3.81
CA LEU A 288 2.00 -1.74 -3.19
C LEU A 288 3.01 -2.39 -4.12
N THR A 289 4.12 -2.86 -3.57
CA THR A 289 5.03 -3.77 -4.27
C THR A 289 4.45 -5.19 -4.29
N GLY A 290 3.83 -5.63 -3.20
CA GLY A 290 3.22 -6.95 -3.11
C GLY A 290 2.28 -7.12 -1.93
N ILE A 291 1.46 -8.16 -1.99
CA ILE A 291 0.61 -8.63 -0.90
C ILE A 291 1.10 -10.02 -0.52
N VAL A 292 1.59 -10.18 0.70
CA VAL A 292 2.09 -11.44 1.24
C VAL A 292 0.94 -12.21 1.87
N THR A 293 0.75 -13.45 1.41
CA THR A 293 -0.27 -14.39 1.92
C THR A 293 0.40 -15.71 2.30
N GLU A 294 -0.35 -16.60 2.94
CA GLU A 294 0.13 -17.94 3.31
C GLU A 294 0.40 -18.85 2.09
N ASN A 295 -0.01 -18.40 0.90
CA ASN A 295 0.22 -19.07 -0.38
C ASN A 295 1.35 -18.42 -1.20
N GLY A 296 2.07 -17.45 -0.62
CA GLY A 296 3.15 -16.72 -1.28
C GLY A 296 2.84 -15.23 -1.46
N VAL A 297 3.67 -14.58 -2.28
CA VAL A 297 3.58 -13.13 -2.54
C VAL A 297 2.83 -12.90 -3.86
N ALA A 298 1.72 -12.18 -3.79
CA ALA A 298 0.99 -11.69 -4.95
C ALA A 298 1.51 -10.29 -5.34
N TYR A 299 1.96 -10.14 -6.58
CA TYR A 299 2.41 -8.87 -7.12
C TYR A 299 1.27 -8.21 -7.90
N PRO A 300 1.00 -6.90 -7.70
CA PRO A 300 0.01 -6.20 -8.50
C PRO A 300 0.36 -6.31 -9.98
N TRP A 301 -0.66 -6.46 -10.83
CA TRP A 301 -0.50 -6.39 -12.28
C TRP A 301 -0.05 -4.97 -12.63
N THR A 302 1.26 -4.77 -12.71
CA THR A 302 1.82 -3.62 -13.39
C THR A 302 1.69 -3.89 -14.88
N PHE A 303 1.04 -2.99 -15.62
CA PHE A 303 1.48 -2.77 -16.98
C PHE A 303 2.92 -2.29 -16.84
N SER A 304 3.86 -3.22 -16.91
CA SER A 304 5.19 -2.91 -17.39
C SER A 304 5.00 -2.43 -18.83
N SER A 305 4.64 -1.15 -19.00
CA SER A 305 5.38 -0.42 -20.01
C SER A 305 6.82 -0.63 -19.55
N PRO A 306 7.66 -1.32 -20.33
CA PRO A 306 9.07 -1.35 -19.97
C PRO A 306 9.42 0.11 -19.76
N VAL A 307 9.79 0.46 -18.53
CA VAL A 307 10.74 1.54 -18.38
C VAL A 307 11.90 0.98 -19.16
N LEU A 308 11.93 1.32 -20.45
CA LEU A 308 13.17 1.45 -21.17
C LEU A 308 13.95 2.33 -20.20
N SER A 309 14.80 1.69 -19.39
CA SER A 309 16.06 2.31 -19.00
C SER A 309 16.47 3.07 -20.25
N PRO A 310 16.72 4.38 -20.19
CA PRO A 310 17.27 5.07 -21.33
C PRO A 310 18.67 4.49 -21.52
N THR A 311 18.75 3.28 -22.07
CA THR A 311 19.75 2.91 -23.04
C THR A 311 19.51 3.93 -24.13
N ILE A 312 20.23 5.03 -24.01
CA ILE A 312 20.45 5.95 -25.10
C ILE A 312 21.08 5.10 -26.19
N ILE A 313 20.24 4.51 -27.03
CA ILE A 313 20.68 3.91 -28.28
C ILE A 313 21.06 5.11 -29.13
N PHE A 314 22.34 5.43 -29.16
CA PHE A 314 22.90 6.31 -30.18
C PHE A 314 22.65 5.65 -31.54
N PHE A 315 21.60 6.06 -32.23
CA PHE A 315 21.53 5.87 -33.68
C PHE A 315 22.51 6.86 -34.29
N LEU A 316 23.73 6.39 -34.54
CA LEU A 316 24.63 7.02 -35.50
C LEU A 316 24.03 6.80 -36.89
N SER A 317 23.14 7.69 -37.33
CA SER A 317 22.83 7.81 -38.75
C SER A 317 24.01 8.53 -39.43
N GLY A 318 24.96 7.72 -39.92
CA GLY A 318 25.99 8.18 -40.83
C GLY A 318 25.35 8.74 -42.10
N ALA A 319 25.46 10.06 -42.30
CA ALA A 319 25.38 10.63 -43.63
C ALA A 319 26.65 10.21 -44.38
N ALA A 320 26.49 9.43 -45.44
CA ALA A 320 27.57 9.10 -46.35
C ALA A 320 28.12 10.38 -47.00
N MET A 321 29.34 10.76 -46.63
CA MET A 321 30.21 11.59 -47.43
C MET A 321 31.55 10.85 -47.54
N ALA A 322 31.98 10.66 -48.78
CA ALA A 322 33.19 9.94 -49.16
C ALA A 322 34.46 10.61 -48.58
N GLY A 323 35.45 9.80 -48.20
CA GLY A 323 36.85 10.23 -48.07
C GLY A 323 37.52 10.01 -46.69
N THR A 324 38.26 8.90 -46.60
CA THR A 324 39.57 8.71 -45.93
C THR A 324 39.90 9.30 -44.53
N THR A 325 40.30 8.36 -43.64
CA THR A 325 41.40 8.36 -42.64
C THR A 325 41.29 9.13 -41.29
N ALA A 326 41.16 8.33 -40.23
CA ALA A 326 41.98 8.23 -39.00
C ALA A 326 42.14 9.39 -37.96
N LEU A 327 42.02 8.96 -36.70
CA LEU A 327 42.68 9.39 -35.45
C LEU A 327 42.04 10.46 -34.51
N ALA A 328 41.98 10.03 -33.25
CA ALA A 328 42.22 10.74 -31.99
C ALA A 328 41.11 11.59 -31.33
N TRP A 329 40.96 11.32 -30.04
CA TRP A 329 40.17 12.00 -29.03
C TRP A 329 40.70 13.42 -28.76
N LEU A 330 39.81 14.41 -28.66
CA LEU A 330 39.95 15.66 -27.89
C LEU A 330 38.61 16.44 -27.95
N GLY A 331 38.24 17.10 -26.87
CA GLY A 331 36.89 17.63 -26.64
C GLY A 331 36.47 18.79 -27.57
N THR A 332 35.20 19.18 -27.48
CA THR A 332 34.71 20.47 -26.94
C THR A 332 33.23 20.63 -27.32
N VAL A 333 32.40 20.95 -26.35
CA VAL A 333 30.98 21.29 -26.53
C VAL A 333 30.86 22.55 -27.38
N SER A 334 30.11 22.49 -28.48
CA SER A 334 29.56 23.72 -29.07
C SER A 334 28.21 23.50 -29.76
N ARG A 335 27.26 24.32 -29.33
CA ARG A 335 25.94 24.68 -29.91
C ARG A 335 24.81 23.65 -29.78
N LEU A 336 24.07 23.78 -28.69
CA LEU A 336 22.74 23.20 -28.47
C LEU A 336 21.67 23.89 -29.34
N ASN A 337 20.91 23.11 -30.10
CA ASN A 337 19.54 23.46 -30.49
C ASN A 337 18.60 22.48 -29.77
N PHE A 338 17.68 23.00 -28.97
CA PHE A 338 16.73 22.21 -28.18
C PHE A 338 15.62 21.63 -29.07
N VAL A 339 15.27 20.36 -28.84
CA VAL A 339 14.08 19.70 -29.39
C VAL A 339 13.20 19.27 -28.22
N CYS A 340 12.02 19.87 -28.09
CA CYS A 340 10.99 19.38 -27.17
C CYS A 340 10.21 18.26 -27.85
N SER A 341 10.14 17.09 -27.21
CA SER A 341 9.27 15.99 -27.60
C SER A 341 8.05 15.95 -26.69
N ALA A 342 6.84 16.01 -27.26
CA ALA A 342 5.60 15.74 -26.54
C ALA A 342 4.94 14.51 -27.16
N ILE A 343 4.55 13.54 -26.33
CA ILE A 343 3.78 12.37 -26.74
C ILE A 343 2.29 12.74 -26.56
N VAL A 344 1.54 12.79 -27.65
CA VAL A 344 0.10 13.05 -27.64
C VAL A 344 -0.62 11.79 -28.10
N TYR A 345 -1.53 11.27 -27.27
CA TYR A 345 -2.47 10.22 -27.68
C TYR A 345 -3.79 10.88 -28.11
N SER A 346 -4.28 10.55 -29.31
CA SER A 346 -5.59 10.97 -29.81
C SER A 346 -6.26 9.82 -30.55
N VAL A 347 -7.53 9.58 -30.25
CA VAL A 347 -8.45 8.80 -31.10
C VAL A 347 -9.50 9.78 -31.63
N GLY A 348 -9.16 10.56 -32.65
CA GLY A 348 -10.07 11.55 -33.26
C GLY A 348 -9.39 12.51 -34.25
N ARG A 349 -10.19 13.17 -35.10
CA ARG A 349 -9.71 14.19 -36.07
C ARG A 349 -9.04 15.35 -35.33
N LEU A 350 -7.77 15.61 -35.63
CA LEU A 350 -7.02 16.75 -35.13
C LEU A 350 -7.22 17.97 -36.04
N THR A 351 -7.72 19.06 -35.46
CA THR A 351 -7.77 20.38 -36.08
C THR A 351 -7.19 21.38 -35.10
N TRP A 352 -6.30 22.25 -35.56
CA TRP A 352 -5.79 23.35 -34.75
C TRP A 352 -5.67 24.64 -35.57
N LYS A 353 -5.65 25.76 -34.84
CA LYS A 353 -5.64 27.12 -35.37
C LYS A 353 -4.45 27.88 -34.80
N THR A 354 -3.76 28.65 -35.64
CA THR A 354 -2.94 29.78 -35.19
C THR A 354 -3.65 31.09 -35.56
N SER A 355 -3.13 32.25 -35.15
CA SER A 355 -3.72 33.56 -35.43
C SER A 355 -3.96 33.82 -36.93
N ASP A 356 -3.19 33.15 -37.80
CA ASP A 356 -3.11 33.51 -39.22
C ASP A 356 -3.29 32.32 -40.19
N ASN A 357 -3.61 31.09 -39.72
CA ASN A 357 -3.96 29.98 -40.62
C ASN A 357 -4.68 28.80 -39.91
N GLN A 358 -5.44 28.03 -40.69
CA GLN A 358 -6.12 26.82 -40.26
C GLN A 358 -5.66 25.63 -41.10
N PHE A 359 -5.19 24.56 -40.44
CA PHE A 359 -4.70 23.34 -41.10
C PHE A 359 -5.54 22.13 -40.69
N THR A 360 -5.85 21.27 -41.65
CA THR A 360 -6.65 20.05 -41.47
C THR A 360 -5.93 18.87 -42.09
N MET A 361 -5.63 17.82 -41.32
CA MET A 361 -5.07 16.58 -41.87
C MET A 361 -6.19 15.63 -42.35
N PRO A 362 -6.01 14.93 -43.49
CA PRO A 362 -6.94 13.88 -43.91
C PRO A 362 -6.76 12.61 -43.06
N GLN A 363 -7.85 11.85 -42.90
CA GLN A 363 -7.85 10.59 -42.15
C GLN A 363 -6.88 9.58 -42.77
N THR A 364 -5.79 9.27 -42.05
CA THR A 364 -4.98 8.08 -42.28
C THR A 364 -4.84 7.34 -40.97
N ARG A 365 -5.08 6.02 -40.98
CA ARG A 365 -4.78 5.14 -39.85
C ARG A 365 -3.25 5.08 -39.73
N CYS A 366 -2.70 5.62 -38.65
CA CYS A 366 -1.33 5.33 -38.24
C CYS A 366 -1.30 4.81 -36.80
N SER A 367 -0.80 3.60 -36.66
CA SER A 367 -0.10 3.10 -35.49
C SER A 367 1.28 3.76 -35.41
N LEU A 368 1.70 4.13 -34.19
CA LEU A 368 3.01 4.66 -33.78
C LEU A 368 3.43 6.06 -34.31
N GLY A 369 3.65 6.99 -33.37
CA GLY A 369 4.62 8.10 -33.44
C GLY A 369 4.51 9.10 -34.61
N ALA A 370 3.79 10.21 -34.43
CA ALA A 370 3.94 11.38 -35.29
C ALA A 370 4.87 12.42 -34.64
N LEU A 371 5.99 12.71 -35.31
CA LEU A 371 6.93 13.76 -34.95
C LEU A 371 6.36 15.11 -35.41
N ILE A 372 6.10 16.05 -34.49
CA ILE A 372 5.71 17.42 -34.86
C ILE A 372 6.98 18.27 -34.89
N THR A 373 7.45 18.63 -36.09
CA THR A 373 8.53 19.62 -36.29
C THR A 373 7.93 20.97 -36.63
N ALA A 374 8.22 22.01 -35.83
CA ALA A 374 7.95 23.40 -36.19
C ALA A 374 9.28 24.19 -36.17
N PRO A 375 9.62 24.96 -37.21
CA PRO A 375 10.84 25.76 -37.22
C PRO A 375 10.67 26.98 -36.29
N MET A 376 11.43 27.03 -35.19
CA MET A 376 11.56 28.24 -34.38
C MET A 376 12.71 29.10 -34.92
N LYS A 377 12.39 30.29 -35.45
CA LYS A 377 13.39 31.36 -35.61
C LYS A 377 13.53 32.08 -34.27
N SER A 378 14.77 32.19 -33.79
CA SER A 378 15.13 32.77 -32.50
C SER A 378 14.69 34.23 -32.37
N ARG A 379 13.73 34.52 -31.48
CA ARG A 379 13.68 35.78 -30.73
C ARG A 379 13.13 35.52 -29.34
N SER A 380 13.83 36.08 -28.34
CA SER A 380 13.46 36.26 -26.94
C SER A 380 12.02 35.86 -26.58
N LEU A 381 11.87 34.85 -25.72
CA LEU A 381 10.59 34.44 -25.15
C LEU A 381 10.58 34.68 -23.63
N SER A 382 9.78 35.64 -23.20
CA SER A 382 9.19 35.71 -21.86
C SER A 382 8.24 34.50 -21.66
N PRO A 383 7.88 34.12 -20.41
CA PRO A 383 7.09 32.91 -20.16
C PRO A 383 5.69 33.07 -20.76
N LYS A 384 5.46 32.47 -21.93
CA LYS A 384 4.14 32.38 -22.55
C LYS A 384 3.53 31.03 -22.21
N TYR A 385 2.37 31.08 -21.56
CA TYR A 385 1.51 29.92 -21.34
C TYR A 385 0.94 29.43 -22.68
N TRP A 386 1.00 28.12 -22.92
CA TRP A 386 0.31 27.49 -24.03
C TRP A 386 -1.04 26.97 -23.52
N ARG A 387 -2.13 27.34 -24.20
CA ARG A 387 -3.49 26.87 -23.88
C ARG A 387 -3.94 25.97 -25.02
N PHE A 388 -3.97 24.66 -24.79
CA PHE A 388 -4.58 23.70 -25.71
C PHE A 388 -6.02 23.49 -25.28
N GLN A 389 -6.96 23.68 -26.20
CA GLN A 389 -8.39 23.46 -25.94
C GLN A 389 -8.80 22.15 -26.61
N PHE A 390 -8.93 21.09 -25.80
CA PHE A 390 -9.58 19.85 -26.19
C PHE A 390 -11.04 19.93 -25.75
N GLY A 391 -11.97 19.39 -26.56
CA GLY A 391 -13.36 19.27 -26.14
C GLY A 391 -13.49 18.45 -24.84
N ASP A 392 -14.35 18.93 -23.94
CA ASP A 392 -14.96 18.38 -22.73
C ASP A 392 -14.25 17.36 -21.80
N VAL A 393 -12.95 17.09 -21.94
CA VAL A 393 -12.20 16.29 -20.95
C VAL A 393 -10.83 16.91 -20.67
N GLY A 394 -10.65 17.40 -19.44
CA GLY A 394 -9.42 18.06 -18.98
C GLY A 394 -8.34 17.08 -18.54
N LEU A 395 -7.06 17.40 -18.85
CA LEU A 395 -5.89 16.71 -18.32
C LEU A 395 -4.88 17.73 -17.78
N TYR A 396 -4.35 17.48 -16.59
CA TYR A 396 -3.31 18.29 -15.91
C TYR A 396 -1.91 17.96 -16.46
N VAL A 397 -1.05 18.99 -16.61
CA VAL A 397 0.37 18.83 -16.96
C VAL A 397 1.23 18.99 -15.71
N GLY A 398 2.13 18.03 -15.47
CA GLY A 398 3.07 18.00 -14.34
C GLY A 398 4.24 18.99 -14.47
N LYS A 399 4.83 19.30 -13.30
CA LYS A 399 5.91 20.25 -13.02
C LYS A 399 7.16 20.04 -13.90
N VAL A 400 7.76 21.12 -14.38
CA VAL A 400 9.13 21.13 -14.92
C VAL A 400 10.10 21.39 -13.77
N CYS A 401 11.02 20.46 -13.52
CA CYS A 401 12.13 20.64 -12.56
C CYS A 401 13.18 21.60 -13.13
N GLN A 402 13.51 22.63 -12.36
CA GLN A 402 14.57 23.59 -12.63
C GLN A 402 15.89 23.01 -12.09
N ILE A 403 16.84 22.65 -12.98
CA ILE A 403 18.20 22.27 -12.57
C ILE A 403 19.07 23.54 -12.64
N GLY A 404 19.80 23.78 -11.54
CA GLY A 404 20.47 25.04 -11.20
C GLY A 404 21.69 25.40 -12.04
N SER A 405 22.06 26.67 -11.90
CA SER A 405 23.18 27.39 -12.51
C SER A 405 24.55 26.82 -12.13
N ILE A 406 25.40 26.57 -13.12
CA ILE A 406 26.85 26.38 -12.96
C ILE A 406 27.57 27.56 -13.64
N GLY A 407 28.48 28.20 -12.89
CA GLY A 407 29.06 29.51 -13.15
C GLY A 407 30.00 29.61 -14.36
N LEU A 408 30.09 30.84 -14.87
CA LEU A 408 30.96 31.26 -15.97
C LEU A 408 32.42 31.42 -15.50
N GLY A 409 33.32 30.60 -16.05
CA GLY A 409 34.76 30.87 -16.07
C GLY A 409 35.16 31.44 -17.43
N GLN A 410 35.78 32.63 -17.43
CA GLN A 410 36.37 33.27 -18.61
C GLN A 410 37.52 32.42 -19.18
N ILE A 411 37.56 32.25 -20.50
CA ILE A 411 38.77 31.84 -21.21
C ILE A 411 39.02 32.79 -22.39
N THR A 412 40.21 33.35 -22.37
CA THR A 412 40.82 34.33 -23.27
C THR A 412 41.12 33.72 -24.64
N LEU A 413 40.81 34.44 -25.72
CA LEU A 413 41.18 34.06 -27.10
C LEU A 413 42.58 34.59 -27.42
N ALA A 414 43.49 33.69 -27.82
CA ALA A 414 44.72 34.02 -28.54
C ALA A 414 44.49 33.77 -30.03
N GLY A 415 44.83 34.75 -30.86
CA GLY A 415 44.60 34.72 -32.30
C GLY A 415 45.65 33.94 -33.10
N SER A 416 45.31 33.69 -34.35
CA SER A 416 46.23 33.81 -35.49
C SER A 416 45.41 33.90 -36.77
N ASP A 417 45.94 34.73 -37.68
CA ASP A 417 45.42 35.14 -38.96
C ASP A 417 45.44 34.00 -40.00
N GLU A 418 44.51 34.02 -40.95
CA GLU A 418 44.83 34.27 -42.37
C GLU A 418 43.57 34.36 -43.24
N LEU A 419 43.63 35.31 -44.18
CA LEU A 419 42.65 35.65 -45.21
C LEU A 419 42.62 34.62 -46.36
N VAL A 420 41.44 34.31 -46.89
CA VAL A 420 40.82 34.86 -48.13
C VAL A 420 39.34 34.48 -48.15
#